data_AF-A0A3B0P774-F1
#
_entry.id   AF-A0A3B0P774-F1
#
_cell.length_a   1.000
_cell.length_b   1.000
_cell.length_c   1.000
_cell.angle_alpha   90.00
_cell.angle_beta   90.00
_cell.angle_gamma   90.00
#
_symmetry.space_group_name_H-M   'P 1'
#
loop_
_entity.id
_entity.type
_entity.pdbx_description
1 polymer ?
#
loop_
_entity_poly.entity_id
_entity_poly.type
_entity_poly.pdbx_seq_one_letter_code
_entity_poly.pdbx_strand_id
1 'polypeptide(L)' 'MAKVLVLSGGLSEKEKSYSSQMLDLFVKTYKKVHPNDELEFVDLNTTKHAEVFLSRNTFATYW' A
#
# COMPACT_ATOMS: atom_id res chain seq x y z
N MET A 1 -13.96 -14.21 -8.17
CA MET A 1 -13.79 -12.75 -8.26
C MET A 1 -13.54 -12.27 -6.85
N ALA A 2 -12.28 -12.00 -6.54
CA ALA A 2 -11.87 -11.40 -5.29
C ALA A 2 -11.72 -9.87 -5.47
N LYS A 3 -11.80 -9.15 -4.36
CA LYS A 3 -11.36 -7.77 -4.26
C LYS A 3 -10.06 -7.74 -3.47
N VAL A 4 -9.02 -7.15 -4.05
CA VAL A 4 -7.68 -7.14 -3.48
C VAL A 4 -7.27 -5.69 -3.24
N LEU A 5 -7.02 -5.36 -1.97
CA LEU A 5 -6.48 -4.07 -1.58
C LEU A 5 -4.96 -4.14 -1.55
N VAL A 6 -4.31 -3.28 -2.31
CA VAL A 6 -2.86 -3.17 -2.41
C VAL A 6 -2.41 -1.92 -1.68
N LEU A 7 -1.74 -2.10 -0.54
CA LEU A 7 -1.24 -1.01 0.30
C LEU A 7 0.27 -0.82 0.06
N SER A 8 0.69 0.42 -0.18
CA SER A 8 2.10 0.82 -0.18
C SER A 8 2.35 1.92 0.84
N GLY A 9 3.52 1.92 1.48
CA GLY A 9 3.91 2.96 2.45
C GLY A 9 5.40 3.27 2.43
N GLY A 10 6.07 2.99 1.31
CA GLY A 10 7.49 3.31 1.14
C GLY A 10 7.67 4.81 0.90
N LEU A 11 8.66 5.43 1.54
CA LEU A 11 8.96 6.86 1.41
C LEU A 11 9.91 7.18 0.25
N SER A 12 10.67 6.17 -0.21
CA SER A 12 11.63 6.34 -1.30
C SER A 12 10.93 6.31 -2.66
N GLU A 13 11.53 6.99 -3.64
CA GLU A 13 11.17 6.85 -5.06
C GLU A 13 11.09 5.35 -5.44
N LYS A 14 10.05 4.97 -6.20
CA LYS A 14 9.77 3.56 -6.52
C LYS A 14 10.95 2.87 -7.19
N GLU A 15 11.66 3.58 -8.06
CA GLU A 15 12.82 3.13 -8.82
C GLU A 15 14.01 2.78 -7.90
N LYS A 16 14.06 3.38 -6.71
CA LYS A 16 15.11 3.16 -5.69
C LYS A 16 14.65 2.24 -4.56
N SER A 17 13.40 1.77 -4.59
CA SER A 17 12.79 0.95 -3.54
C SER A 17 12.65 -0.50 -3.98
N TYR A 18 13.39 -1.40 -3.33
CA TYR A 18 13.29 -2.84 -3.60
C TYR A 18 11.90 -3.40 -3.28
N SER A 19 11.26 -2.94 -2.20
CA SER A 19 9.92 -3.40 -1.82
C SER A 19 8.86 -2.94 -2.82
N SER A 20 8.98 -1.70 -3.34
CA SER A 20 8.07 -1.20 -4.38
C SER A 20 8.22 -1.99 -5.68
N GLN A 21 9.45 -2.27 -6.11
CA GLN A 21 9.69 -3.09 -7.30
C GLN A 21 9.17 -4.52 -7.14
N MET A 22 9.31 -5.12 -5.95
CA MET A 22 8.77 -6.44 -5.65
C MET A 22 7.24 -6.44 -5.69
N LEU A 23 6.60 -5.41 -5.13
CA LEU A 23 5.15 -5.26 -5.18
C LEU A 23 4.65 -5.15 -6.63
N ASP A 24 5.31 -4.35 -7.47
CA ASP A 24 4.97 -4.21 -8.88
C ASP A 24 5.08 -5.56 -9.63
N LEU A 25 6.13 -6.34 -9.35
CA LEU A 25 6.30 -7.68 -9.92
C LEU A 25 5.19 -8.63 -9.45
N PHE A 26 4.85 -8.59 -8.16
CA PHE A 26 3.76 -9.39 -7.60
C PHE A 26 2.43 -9.05 -8.28
N VAL A 27 2.05 -7.76 -8.31
CA VAL A 27 0.79 -7.29 -8.93
C VAL A 27 0.74 -7.66 -10.40
N LYS A 28 1.83 -7.47 -11.15
CA LYS A 28 1.92 -7.85 -12.56
C LYS A 28 1.68 -9.35 -12.76
N THR A 29 2.21 -10.18 -11.88
CA THR A 29 2.07 -11.64 -11.96
C THR A 29 0.67 -12.07 -11.51
N TYR A 30 0.13 -11.48 -10.45
CA TYR A 30 -1.21 -11.73 -9.94
C TYR A 30 -2.28 -11.46 -11.00
N LYS A 31 -2.25 -10.28 -11.64
CA LYS A 31 -3.23 -9.89 -12.67
C LYS A 31 -3.25 -10.82 -13.89
N LYS A 32 -2.13 -11.48 -14.21
CA LYS A 32 -2.07 -12.46 -15.31
C LYS A 32 -2.86 -13.73 -15.01
N VAL A 33 -2.84 -14.18 -13.75
CA VAL A 33 -3.49 -15.42 -13.31
C VAL A 33 -4.94 -15.14 -12.89
N HIS A 34 -5.21 -13.93 -12.41
CA HIS A 34 -6.52 -13.50 -11.93
C HIS A 34 -7.03 -12.25 -12.68
N PRO A 35 -7.30 -12.35 -13.99
CA PRO A 35 -7.65 -11.19 -14.82
C PRO A 35 -9.00 -10.55 -14.48
N ASN A 36 -9.87 -11.27 -13.76
CA ASN A 36 -11.21 -10.83 -13.40
C ASN A 36 -11.31 -10.29 -11.96
N ASP A 37 -10.20 -10.28 -11.21
CA ASP A 37 -10.19 -9.75 -9.85
C ASP A 37 -10.01 -8.23 -9.85
N GLU A 38 -10.68 -7.57 -8.91
CA GLU A 38 -10.63 -6.12 -8.75
C GLU A 38 -9.46 -5.75 -7.81
N LEU A 39 -8.59 -4.85 -8.26
CA LEU A 39 -7.45 -4.38 -7.46
C LEU A 39 -7.61 -2.88 -7.18
N GLU A 40 -7.62 -2.53 -5.90
CA GLU A 40 -7.58 -1.15 -5.42
C GLU A 40 -6.18 -0.84 -4.87
N PHE A 41 -5.61 0.31 -5.23
CA PHE A 41 -4.27 0.71 -4.82
C PHE A 41 -4.36 1.92 -3.90
N VAL A 42 -3.76 1.81 -2.71
CA VAL A 42 -3.72 2.90 -1.73
C VAL A 42 -2.28 3.15 -1.31
N ASP A 43 -1.81 4.37 -1.56
CA ASP A 43 -0.58 4.88 -0.99
C ASP A 43 -0.87 5.44 0.42
N LEU A 44 -0.39 4.75 1.44
CA LEU A 44 -0.56 5.14 2.83
C LEU A 44 0.04 6.52 3.11
N ASN A 45 1.06 6.93 2.36
CA ASN A 45 1.70 8.24 2.51
C ASN A 45 0.79 9.40 2.08
N THR A 46 -0.28 9.12 1.31
CA THR A 46 -1.25 10.13 0.85
C THR A 46 -2.56 10.10 1.64
N THR A 47 -2.64 9.29 2.68
CA THR A 47 -3.84 9.17 3.53
C THR A 47 -3.77 10.13 4.70
N LYS A 48 -4.92 10.39 5.35
CA LYS A 48 -4.97 11.17 6.61
C LYS A 48 -4.12 10.53 7.72
N HIS A 49 -3.92 9.22 7.70
CA HIS A 49 -3.06 8.53 8.66
C HIS A 49 -1.60 8.98 8.57
N ALA A 50 -1.12 9.45 7.40
CA ALA A 50 0.23 10.00 7.27
C ALA A 50 0.41 11.35 7.99
N GLU A 51 -0.70 12.05 8.30
CA GLU A 51 -0.68 13.35 8.97
C GLU A 51 -0.79 13.22 10.51
N VAL A 52 -1.16 12.03 11.01
CA VAL A 52 -1.32 11.76 12.43
C VAL A 52 -0.15 10.89 12.90
N PHE A 53 0.60 11.38 13.89
CA PHE A 53 1.73 10.64 14.45
C PHE A 53 1.34 9.90 15.72
N LEU A 54 1.85 8.68 15.87
CA LEU A 54 1.72 7.94 17.11
C LEU A 54 2.58 8.62 18.18
N SER A 55 1.92 9.20 19.18
CA SER A 55 2.55 9.85 20.33
C SER A 55 1.90 9.33 21.61
N ARG A 56 2.49 9.63 22.77
CA ARG A 56 1.87 9.30 24.05
C ARG A 56 0.44 9.85 24.17
N ASN A 57 0.19 11.05 23.64
CA ASN A 57 -1.10 11.74 23.75
C ASN A 57 -2.13 11.22 22.74
N THR A 58 -1.68 10.71 21.59
CA THR A 58 -2.54 10.22 20.50
C THR A 58 -2.70 8.69 20.52
N PHE A 59 -1.92 7.96 21.33
CA PHE A 59 -1.95 6.50 21.42
C PHE A 59 -3.35 5.93 21.64
N ALA A 60 -4.12 6.53 22.55
CA ALA A 60 -5.44 6.08 22.92
C ALA A 60 -6.51 6.33 21.84
N THR A 61 -6.16 6.97 20.72
CA THR A 61 -7.08 7.27 19.60
C THR A 61 -6.37 7.12 18.25
N TYR A 62 -5.28 6.36 18.18
CA TYR A 62 -4.51 6.16 16.96
C TYR A 62 -5.11 5.02 16.15
N TRP A 63 -6.23 5.28 15.48
CA TRP A 63 -6.85 4.39 14.51
C TRP A 63 -7.74 5.14 13.54
#